data_AF-A0AA36BA63-F1
#
_entry.id   AF-A0AA36BA63-F1
#
_cell.length_a   1.000
_cell.length_b   1.000
_cell.length_c   1.000
_cell.angle_alpha   90.00
_cell.angle_beta   90.00
_cell.angle_gamma   90.00
#
_symmetry.space_group_name_H-M   'P 1'
#
loop_
_entity.id
_entity.type
_entity.pdbx_description
1 polymer ?
#
loop_
_entity_poly.entity_id
_entity_poly.type
_entity_poly.pdbx_seq_one_letter_code
_entity_poly.pdbx_strand_id
1 'polypeptide(L)'
;MKGDVCPENDSYDNVSDNEKDSQLKEAVEKVNETGDMIHIIKQELKCQILYKRFQEGKNAVDTEVKPPIQYELRPEEETRILRRREQNRKAAQRCRLRKKNKMEELEDTDTDLHNCFTDNPTLISSSSSSSPPPPPPPPPHYHNQHKLSLSSPLAQSRLARFFWIQIILTYSNNWGLFLIRDNY
;
A
#
# COMPACT_ATOMS: atom_id res chain seq x y z
N MET A 1 10.25 -68.73 32.03
CA MET A 1 11.13 -67.54 32.13
C MET A 1 12.16 -67.61 31.00
N LYS A 2 12.00 -66.74 29.99
CA LYS A 2 12.80 -66.51 28.77
C LYS A 2 11.77 -65.91 27.81
N GLY A 3 11.77 -64.66 27.40
CA GLY A 3 12.63 -63.50 27.59
C GLY A 3 12.06 -62.53 26.55
N ASP A 4 11.41 -61.47 27.00
CA ASP A 4 10.74 -60.52 26.11
C ASP A 4 11.81 -59.80 25.29
N VAL A 5 11.85 -60.12 23.99
CA VAL A 5 12.66 -59.42 22.99
C VAL A 5 11.94 -58.10 22.74
N CYS A 6 12.37 -57.04 23.41
CA CYS A 6 12.04 -55.69 22.99
C CYS A 6 12.67 -55.49 21.60
N PRO A 7 11.89 -55.15 20.55
CA PRO A 7 12.48 -54.82 19.26
C PRO A 7 13.39 -53.60 19.43
N GLU A 8 14.60 -53.74 18.90
CA GLU A 8 15.61 -52.70 18.82
C GLU A 8 15.02 -51.42 18.23
N ASN A 9 15.43 -50.30 18.82
CA ASN A 9 15.11 -48.97 18.33
C ASN A 9 15.68 -48.80 16.91
N ASP A 10 14.84 -48.98 15.91
CA ASP A 10 15.15 -48.59 14.55
C ASP A 10 15.29 -47.06 14.49
N SER A 11 16.56 -46.63 14.40
CA SER A 11 17.05 -45.55 13.54
C SER A 11 16.12 -44.35 13.38
N TYR A 12 16.15 -43.42 14.33
CA TYR A 12 15.63 -42.08 14.09
C TYR A 12 16.48 -41.36 13.04
N ASP A 13 15.83 -40.96 11.95
CA ASP A 13 16.34 -40.22 10.80
C ASP A 13 17.21 -39.01 11.18
N ASN A 14 18.53 -39.17 11.11
CA ASN A 14 19.53 -38.11 11.30
C ASN A 14 19.75 -37.32 9.99
N VAL A 15 18.67 -36.76 9.43
CA VAL A 15 18.71 -35.98 8.16
C VAL A 15 18.12 -34.57 8.32
N SER A 16 17.55 -34.21 9.48
CA SER A 16 16.71 -32.99 9.60
C SER A 16 17.43 -31.70 10.08
N ASP A 17 18.68 -31.74 10.52
CA ASP A 17 19.30 -30.58 11.19
C ASP A 17 19.96 -29.60 10.21
N ASN A 18 20.59 -30.09 9.13
CA ASN A 18 21.29 -29.23 8.16
C ASN A 18 20.37 -28.29 7.36
N GLU A 19 19.13 -28.71 7.06
CA GLU A 19 18.22 -27.92 6.22
C GLU A 19 17.60 -26.73 6.99
N LYS A 20 17.31 -26.91 8.28
CA LYS A 20 16.81 -25.83 9.14
C LYS A 20 17.88 -24.76 9.35
N ASP A 21 19.13 -25.20 9.54
CA ASP A 21 20.28 -24.31 9.64
C ASP A 21 20.51 -23.54 8.33
N SER A 22 20.26 -24.17 7.18
CA SER A 22 20.33 -23.49 5.88
C SER A 22 19.28 -22.38 5.75
N GLN A 23 18.03 -22.64 6.14
CA GLN A 23 16.96 -21.62 6.06
C GLN A 23 17.19 -20.46 7.03
N LEU A 24 17.77 -20.72 8.21
CA LEU A 24 18.11 -19.66 9.14
C LEU A 24 19.25 -18.78 8.60
N LYS A 25 20.29 -19.38 8.00
CA LYS A 25 21.37 -18.64 7.34
C LYS A 25 20.83 -17.74 6.21
N GLU A 26 19.96 -18.28 5.37
CA GLU A 26 19.31 -17.51 4.29
C GLU A 26 18.49 -16.33 4.84
N ALA A 27 17.77 -16.53 5.94
CA ALA A 27 17.02 -15.44 6.57
C ALA A 27 17.94 -14.34 7.11
N VAL A 28 19.07 -14.71 7.73
CA VAL A 28 20.08 -13.75 8.22
C VAL A 28 20.69 -12.95 7.07
N GLU A 29 21.01 -13.61 5.96
CA GLU A 29 21.54 -12.95 4.77
C GLU A 29 20.55 -11.90 4.23
N LYS A 30 19.26 -12.24 4.12
CA LYS A 30 18.22 -11.27 3.70
C LYS A 30 18.06 -10.08 4.64
N VAL A 31 18.25 -10.27 5.95
CA VAL A 31 18.29 -9.16 6.91
C VAL A 31 19.49 -8.26 6.64
N ASN A 32 20.67 -8.84 6.37
CA ASN A 32 21.86 -8.04 6.06
C ASN A 32 21.70 -7.25 4.77
N GLU A 33 21.01 -7.80 3.77
CA GLU A 33 20.73 -7.13 2.49
C GLU A 33 19.66 -6.04 2.62
N THR A 34 18.55 -6.33 3.30
CA THR A 34 17.36 -5.45 3.34
C THR A 34 17.39 -4.48 4.53
N GLY A 35 18.05 -4.85 5.62
CA GLY A 35 17.97 -4.17 6.93
C GLY A 35 16.67 -4.43 7.68
N ASP A 36 15.81 -5.33 7.19
CA ASP A 36 14.50 -5.63 7.79
C ASP A 36 14.50 -6.99 8.50
N MET A 37 14.23 -6.98 9.81
CA MET A 37 14.19 -8.17 10.67
C MET A 37 13.03 -9.13 10.36
N ILE A 38 12.08 -8.74 9.49
CA ILE A 38 10.90 -9.53 9.15
C ILE A 38 11.24 -10.96 8.70
N HIS A 39 12.40 -11.17 8.07
CA HIS A 39 12.83 -12.48 7.58
C HIS A 39 13.10 -13.47 8.72
N ILE A 40 13.77 -13.01 9.78
CA ILE A 40 14.05 -13.83 10.98
C ILE A 40 12.77 -14.10 11.75
N ILE A 41 11.92 -13.09 11.91
CA ILE A 41 10.62 -13.22 12.61
C ILE A 41 9.74 -14.25 11.91
N LYS A 42 9.68 -14.23 10.57
CA LYS A 42 8.94 -15.24 9.78
C LYS A 42 9.48 -16.65 10.01
N GLN A 43 10.80 -16.81 10.08
CA GLN A 43 11.42 -18.11 10.30
C GLN A 43 11.13 -18.63 11.72
N GLU A 44 11.21 -17.76 12.73
CA GLU A 44 10.85 -18.11 14.10
C GLU A 44 9.38 -18.57 14.21
N LEU A 45 8.46 -17.78 13.64
CA LEU A 45 7.02 -18.11 13.61
C LEU A 45 6.77 -19.46 12.92
N LYS A 46 7.45 -19.73 11.80
CA LYS A 46 7.36 -21.01 11.09
C LYS A 46 7.76 -22.17 12.01
N CYS A 47 8.89 -22.05 12.70
CA CYS A 47 9.38 -23.06 13.64
C CYS A 47 8.38 -23.29 14.80
N GLN A 48 7.85 -22.23 15.40
CA GLN A 48 6.86 -22.34 16.48
C GLN A 48 5.58 -23.04 16.03
N ILE A 49 5.07 -22.72 14.83
CA ILE A 49 3.88 -23.35 14.27
C ILE A 49 4.12 -24.84 14.04
N LEU A 50 5.26 -25.20 13.43
CA LEU A 50 5.60 -26.60 13.17
C LEU A 50 5.78 -27.39 14.47
N TYR A 51 6.46 -26.80 15.47
CA TYR A 51 6.62 -27.41 16.78
C TYR A 51 5.27 -27.66 17.47
N LYS A 52 4.38 -26.67 17.46
CA LYS A 52 3.04 -26.83 18.04
C LYS A 52 2.23 -27.93 17.33
N ARG A 53 2.30 -27.98 16.00
CA ARG A 53 1.63 -29.05 15.21
C ARG A 53 2.17 -30.44 15.56
N PHE A 54 3.48 -30.56 15.70
CA PHE A 54 4.13 -31.80 16.11
C PHE A 54 3.62 -32.26 17.48
N GLN A 55 3.55 -31.37 18.47
CA GLN A 55 2.98 -31.67 19.80
C GLN A 55 1.50 -32.09 19.73
N GLU A 56 0.75 -31.56 18.77
CA GLU A 56 -0.65 -31.93 18.51
C GLU A 56 -0.78 -33.23 17.69
N GLY A 57 0.31 -33.91 17.34
CA GLY A 57 0.31 -35.12 16.50
C GLY A 57 -0.11 -34.86 15.05
N LYS A 58 -0.07 -33.60 14.60
CA LYS A 58 -0.42 -33.21 13.24
C LYS A 58 0.82 -33.28 12.35
N ASN A 59 0.66 -33.88 11.17
CA ASN A 59 1.71 -33.91 10.16
C ASN A 59 2.11 -32.51 9.68
N ALA A 60 3.29 -32.45 9.04
CA ALA A 60 3.83 -31.26 8.41
C ALA A 60 2.80 -30.59 7.47
N VAL A 61 2.87 -29.27 7.37
CA VAL A 61 1.94 -28.50 6.54
C VAL A 61 2.22 -28.80 5.08
N ASP A 62 1.26 -29.45 4.42
CA ASP A 62 1.34 -29.68 2.99
C ASP A 62 1.18 -28.32 2.27
N THR A 63 2.23 -27.91 1.56
CA THR A 63 2.30 -26.59 0.90
C THR A 63 2.11 -26.74 -0.60
N GLU A 64 1.14 -27.54 -1.00
CA GLU A 64 0.72 -27.60 -2.40
C GLU A 64 0.14 -26.22 -2.80
N VAL A 65 0.94 -25.43 -3.52
CA VAL A 65 0.51 -24.16 -4.09
C VAL A 65 -0.44 -24.47 -5.24
N LYS A 66 -1.75 -24.46 -4.95
CA LYS A 66 -2.75 -24.62 -5.99
C LYS A 66 -2.65 -23.44 -6.97
N PRO A 67 -2.53 -23.69 -8.29
CA PRO A 67 -2.48 -22.60 -9.25
C PRO A 67 -3.78 -21.79 -9.20
N PRO A 68 -3.72 -20.47 -9.50
CA PRO A 68 -4.92 -19.65 -9.58
C PRO A 68 -5.92 -20.25 -10.58
N ILE A 69 -7.14 -20.50 -10.11
CA ILE A 69 -8.22 -20.99 -10.99
C ILE A 69 -8.65 -19.84 -11.90
N GLN A 70 -8.40 -19.98 -13.21
CA GLN A 70 -8.97 -19.09 -14.21
C GLN A 70 -10.38 -19.56 -14.54
N TYR A 71 -11.38 -18.69 -14.36
CA TYR A 71 -12.75 -18.97 -14.77
C TYR A 71 -13.11 -18.12 -16.00
N GLU A 72 -13.90 -18.71 -16.90
CA GLU A 72 -14.47 -17.98 -18.02
C GLU A 72 -15.54 -17.01 -17.50
N LEU A 73 -15.48 -15.76 -17.98
CA LEU A 73 -16.46 -14.76 -17.61
C LEU A 73 -17.82 -15.13 -18.20
N ARG A 74 -18.87 -14.99 -17.39
CA ARG A 74 -20.22 -15.10 -17.93
C ARG A 74 -20.54 -13.87 -18.80
N PRO A 75 -21.35 -14.02 -19.85
CA PRO A 75 -21.69 -12.90 -20.74
C PRO A 75 -22.32 -11.71 -19.99
N GLU A 76 -23.05 -11.95 -18.88
CA GLU A 76 -23.60 -10.88 -18.04
C GLU A 76 -22.52 -10.09 -17.27
N GLU A 77 -21.39 -10.72 -16.96
CA GLU A 77 -20.27 -10.09 -16.27
C GLU A 77 -19.42 -9.26 -17.23
N GLU A 78 -19.19 -9.77 -18.44
CA GLU A 78 -18.49 -9.06 -19.49
C GLU A 78 -19.18 -7.74 -19.82
N THR A 79 -20.50 -7.76 -20.02
CA THR A 79 -21.29 -6.55 -20.29
C THR A 79 -21.23 -5.55 -19.14
N ARG A 80 -21.23 -6.02 -17.89
CA ARG A 80 -21.08 -5.17 -16.69
C ARG A 80 -19.69 -4.50 -16.66
N ILE A 81 -18.64 -5.24 -16.97
CA ILE A 81 -17.26 -4.74 -17.04
C ILE A 81 -17.15 -3.69 -18.15
N LEU A 82 -17.69 -3.97 -19.34
CA LEU A 82 -17.68 -3.03 -20.47
C LEU A 82 -18.40 -1.73 -20.13
N ARG A 83 -19.59 -1.81 -19.52
CA ARG A 83 -20.34 -0.63 -19.07
C ARG A 83 -19.53 0.20 -18.07
N ARG A 84 -18.90 -0.45 -17.09
CA ARG A 84 -18.06 0.22 -16.09
C ARG A 84 -16.83 0.88 -16.72
N ARG A 85 -16.17 0.21 -17.67
CA ARG A 85 -15.03 0.76 -18.41
C ARG A 85 -15.44 2.00 -19.22
N GLU A 86 -16.58 1.96 -19.90
CA GLU A 86 -17.12 3.11 -20.64
C GLU A 86 -17.43 4.29 -19.71
N GLN A 87 -18.11 4.04 -18.60
CA GLN A 87 -18.41 5.08 -17.61
C GLN A 87 -17.13 5.69 -17.03
N ASN A 88 -16.12 4.87 -16.71
CA ASN A 88 -14.85 5.35 -16.21
C ASN A 88 -14.09 6.18 -17.26
N ARG A 89 -14.10 5.75 -18.53
CA ARG A 89 -13.56 6.49 -19.67
C ARG A 89 -14.21 7.88 -19.78
N LYS A 90 -15.53 7.96 -19.79
CA LYS A 90 -16.26 9.24 -19.82
C LYS A 90 -15.94 10.12 -18.61
N ALA A 91 -15.89 9.53 -17.42
CA ALA A 91 -15.57 10.25 -16.19
C ALA A 91 -14.13 10.82 -16.22
N ALA A 92 -13.16 10.04 -16.68
CA ALA A 92 -11.78 10.46 -16.81
C ALA A 92 -11.62 11.59 -17.84
N GLN A 93 -12.30 11.50 -18.98
CA GLN A 93 -12.34 12.58 -19.97
C GLN A 93 -12.90 13.88 -19.37
N ARG A 94 -14.03 13.81 -18.67
CA ARG A 94 -14.62 14.98 -17.99
C ARG A 94 -13.70 15.56 -16.93
N CYS A 95 -13.00 14.71 -16.17
CA CYS A 95 -12.04 15.14 -15.17
C CYS A 95 -10.88 15.92 -15.80
N ARG A 96 -10.28 15.37 -16.86
CA ARG A 96 -9.20 16.02 -17.60
C ARG A 96 -9.64 17.35 -18.22
N LEU A 97 -10.83 17.39 -18.82
CA LEU A 97 -11.38 18.62 -19.39
C LEU A 97 -11.58 19.69 -18.30
N ARG A 98 -12.18 19.33 -17.16
CA ARG A 98 -12.34 20.28 -16.03
C ARG A 98 -11.01 20.81 -15.54
N LYS A 99 -9.98 19.96 -15.46
CA LYS A 99 -8.63 20.38 -15.06
C LYS A 99 -8.04 21.36 -16.08
N LYS A 100 -8.22 21.11 -17.38
CA LYS A 100 -7.77 22.01 -18.45
C LYS A 100 -8.48 23.37 -18.35
N ASN A 101 -9.81 23.37 -18.32
CA ASN A 101 -10.59 24.61 -18.27
C ASN A 101 -10.27 25.44 -17.02
N LYS A 102 -10.04 24.80 -15.87
CA LYS A 102 -9.64 25.50 -14.65
C LYS A 102 -8.24 26.13 -14.78
N MET A 103 -7.34 25.51 -15.53
CA MET A 103 -6.00 26.05 -15.77
C MET A 103 -6.07 27.26 -16.68
N GLU A 104 -6.86 27.18 -17.76
CA GLU A 104 -7.13 28.28 -18.68
C GLU A 104 -7.79 29.47 -17.96
N GLU A 105 -8.79 29.22 -17.11
CA GLU A 105 -9.42 30.27 -16.27
C GLU A 105 -8.41 30.95 -15.34
N LEU A 106 -7.46 30.21 -14.76
CA LEU A 106 -6.41 30.80 -13.92
C LEU A 106 -5.44 31.65 -14.75
N GLU A 107 -5.03 31.18 -15.92
CA GLU A 107 -4.17 31.93 -16.85
C GLU A 107 -4.85 33.24 -17.28
N ASP A 108 -6.14 33.21 -17.62
CA ASP A 108 -6.90 34.41 -17.98
C ASP A 108 -6.91 35.42 -16.81
N THR A 109 -7.18 34.97 -15.58
CA THR A 109 -7.17 35.87 -14.41
C THR A 109 -5.79 36.46 -14.11
N ASP A 110 -4.71 35.69 -14.34
CA ASP A 110 -3.34 36.19 -14.16
C ASP A 110 -3.02 37.27 -15.21
N THR A 111 -3.49 37.10 -16.46
CA THR A 111 -3.32 38.11 -17.51
C THR A 111 -4.13 39.38 -17.24
N ASP A 112 -5.36 39.25 -16.75
CA ASP A 112 -6.20 40.40 -16.38
C ASP A 112 -5.56 41.18 -15.22
N LEU A 113 -5.04 40.50 -14.20
CA LEU A 113 -4.31 41.14 -13.11
C LEU A 113 -3.05 41.83 -13.63
N HIS A 114 -2.26 41.16 -14.49
CA HIS A 114 -1.04 41.74 -15.04
C HIS A 114 -1.31 43.02 -15.85
N ASN A 115 -2.34 43.02 -16.70
CA ASN A 115 -2.74 44.19 -17.48
C ASN A 115 -3.20 45.36 -16.59
N CYS A 116 -3.87 45.08 -15.47
CA CYS A 116 -4.25 46.10 -14.49
C CYS A 116 -3.05 46.78 -13.79
N PHE A 117 -1.87 46.13 -13.76
CA PHE A 117 -0.66 46.70 -13.16
C PHE A 117 0.22 47.47 -14.16
N THR A 118 0.14 47.19 -15.46
CA THR A 118 1.01 47.81 -16.47
C THR A 118 0.56 49.19 -16.93
N ASP A 119 -0.69 49.59 -16.64
CA ASP A 119 -1.26 50.88 -17.08
C ASP A 119 -0.97 52.06 -16.12
N ASN A 120 -0.04 51.92 -15.17
CA ASN A 120 0.34 53.04 -14.29
C ASN A 120 1.84 53.06 -13.95
N PRO A 121 2.71 53.59 -14.85
CA PRO A 121 4.15 53.67 -14.58
C PRO A 121 4.55 54.90 -13.75
N THR A 122 3.67 55.42 -12.87
CA THR A 122 3.97 56.65 -12.13
C THR A 122 3.52 56.58 -10.68
N LEU A 123 4.51 56.77 -9.79
CA LEU A 123 4.40 57.08 -8.35
C LEU A 123 4.23 55.90 -7.39
N ILE A 124 5.34 55.21 -7.08
CA ILE A 124 5.59 54.77 -5.69
C ILE A 124 7.05 55.06 -5.33
N SER A 125 7.34 56.34 -5.10
CA SER A 125 8.35 56.76 -4.12
C SER A 125 7.59 57.50 -3.03
N SER A 126 7.95 57.21 -1.77
CA SER A 126 7.56 57.90 -0.52
C SER A 126 6.43 57.26 0.29
N SER A 127 6.79 56.62 1.40
CA SER A 127 6.22 56.74 2.76
C SER A 127 6.58 55.47 3.57
N SER A 128 7.64 55.48 4.36
CA SER A 128 7.70 55.91 5.77
C SER A 128 6.99 54.95 6.75
N SER A 129 7.83 54.29 7.56
CA SER A 129 7.61 53.82 8.93
C SER A 129 6.15 53.69 9.41
N SER A 130 5.65 52.46 9.45
CA SER A 130 4.61 52.07 10.39
C SER A 130 4.99 50.73 11.01
N SER A 131 5.19 50.74 12.33
CA SER A 131 5.46 49.56 13.13
C SER A 131 4.47 48.43 12.82
N PRO A 132 4.90 47.17 12.86
CA PRO A 132 4.01 46.04 12.60
C PRO A 132 2.89 46.02 13.67
N PRO A 133 1.63 45.75 13.26
CA PRO A 133 0.54 45.56 14.21
C PRO A 133 0.85 44.38 15.14
N PRO A 134 0.41 44.43 16.41
CA PRO A 134 0.62 43.33 17.34
C PRO A 134 -0.03 42.04 16.82
N PRO A 135 0.55 40.87 17.11
CA PRO A 135 0.01 39.60 16.67
C PRO A 135 -1.39 39.38 17.26
N PRO A 136 -2.33 38.78 16.49
CA PRO A 136 -3.64 38.45 17.00
C PRO A 136 -3.55 37.49 18.19
N PRO A 137 -4.49 37.55 19.14
CA PRO A 137 -4.52 36.64 20.27
C PRO A 137 -4.63 35.19 19.78
N PRO A 138 -4.00 34.22 20.50
CA PRO A 138 -4.09 32.83 20.14
C PRO A 138 -5.56 32.37 20.15
N PRO A 139 -5.97 31.52 19.18
CA PRO A 139 -7.34 31.03 19.14
C PRO A 139 -7.67 30.28 20.43
N PRO A 140 -8.92 30.39 20.94
CA PRO A 140 -9.32 29.67 22.14
C PRO A 140 -9.11 28.16 21.92
N HIS A 141 -8.39 27.54 22.86
CA HIS A 141 -8.13 26.11 22.84
C HIS A 141 -9.46 25.38 23.12
N TYR A 142 -10.19 25.04 22.06
CA TYR A 142 -11.38 24.19 22.17
C TYR A 142 -10.94 22.81 22.66
N HIS A 143 -11.24 22.51 23.92
CA HIS A 143 -11.11 21.17 24.49
C HIS A 143 -12.13 20.27 23.78
N ASN A 144 -11.66 19.50 22.81
CA ASN A 144 -12.48 18.67 21.95
C ASN A 144 -12.92 17.41 22.71
N GLN A 145 -13.97 17.55 23.53
CA GLN A 145 -14.63 16.44 24.25
C GLN A 145 -15.71 15.75 23.40
N HIS A 146 -15.66 15.87 22.07
CA HIS A 146 -16.51 15.05 21.22
C HIS A 146 -15.87 13.67 21.05
N LYS A 147 -16.23 12.79 21.98
CA LYS A 147 -16.24 11.33 21.77
C LYS A 147 -16.70 11.05 20.34
N LEU A 148 -15.80 10.55 19.52
CA LEU A 148 -16.11 9.94 18.24
C LEU A 148 -16.91 8.66 18.51
N SER A 149 -18.23 8.78 18.69
CA SER A 149 -19.12 7.65 18.45
C SER A 149 -19.18 7.45 16.93
N LEU A 150 -18.18 6.73 16.42
CA LEU A 150 -18.16 6.17 15.07
C LEU A 150 -19.25 5.09 14.96
N SER A 151 -20.50 5.53 14.85
CA SER A 151 -21.64 4.71 14.48
C SER A 151 -22.34 5.32 13.27
N SER A 152 -21.60 5.54 12.18
CA SER A 152 -22.21 5.82 10.88
C SER A 152 -21.57 4.94 9.80
N PRO A 153 -22.29 3.93 9.28
CA PRO A 153 -21.78 2.99 8.28
C PRO A 153 -21.40 3.64 6.94
N LEU A 154 -21.80 4.90 6.70
CA LEU A 154 -21.62 5.57 5.42
C LEU A 154 -20.23 6.22 5.25
N ALA A 155 -19.55 6.56 6.35
CA ALA A 155 -18.25 7.23 6.32
C ALA A 155 -17.07 6.27 6.10
N GLN A 156 -17.19 5.01 6.52
CA GLN A 156 -16.15 3.98 6.34
C GLN A 156 -15.92 3.62 4.86
N SER A 157 -16.95 3.75 4.01
CA SER A 157 -16.90 3.46 2.58
C SER A 157 -16.03 4.45 1.77
N ARG A 158 -15.95 5.73 2.18
CA ARG A 158 -15.22 6.75 1.42
C ARG A 158 -13.72 6.69 1.67
N LEU A 159 -13.30 6.46 2.92
CA LEU A 159 -11.88 6.29 3.27
C LEU A 159 -11.29 5.00 2.69
N ALA A 160 -12.04 3.89 2.68
CA ALA A 160 -11.61 2.64 2.06
C ALA A 160 -11.29 2.78 0.56
N ARG A 161 -12.02 3.66 -0.16
CA ARG A 161 -11.77 3.94 -1.59
C ARG A 161 -10.49 4.74 -1.83
N PHE A 162 -10.13 5.66 -0.94
CA PHE A 162 -8.89 6.44 -1.08
C PHE A 162 -7.64 5.58 -0.80
N PHE A 163 -7.71 4.69 0.18
CA PHE A 163 -6.60 3.76 0.48
C PHE A 163 -6.35 2.77 -0.68
N TRP A 164 -7.40 2.25 -1.31
CA TRP A 164 -7.24 1.31 -2.43
C TRP A 164 -6.64 1.96 -3.70
N ILE A 165 -6.97 3.22 -3.98
CA ILE A 165 -6.41 3.94 -5.14
C ILE A 165 -4.92 4.23 -4.94
N GLN A 166 -4.48 4.56 -3.73
CA GLN A 166 -3.05 4.75 -3.44
C GLN A 166 -2.24 3.45 -3.56
N ILE A 167 -2.80 2.32 -3.14
CA ILE A 167 -2.16 0.99 -3.30
C ILE A 167 -2.01 0.62 -4.78
N ILE A 168 -3.00 0.90 -5.63
CA ILE A 168 -2.90 0.60 -7.08
C ILE A 168 -1.83 1.48 -7.76
N LEU A 169 -1.76 2.78 -7.40
CA LEU A 169 -0.80 3.71 -8.02
C LEU A 169 0.65 3.44 -7.61
N THR A 170 0.90 2.91 -6.41
CA THR A 170 2.25 2.50 -6.00
C THR A 170 2.67 1.17 -6.63
N TYR A 171 1.77 0.19 -6.76
CA TYR A 171 2.10 -1.10 -7.39
C TYR A 171 2.27 -1.02 -8.91
N SER A 172 1.57 -0.11 -9.60
CA SER A 172 1.69 0.07 -11.06
C SER A 172 3.04 0.64 -11.51
N ASN A 173 3.79 1.33 -10.65
CA ASN A 173 5.05 1.97 -11.03
C ASN A 173 6.28 1.08 -10.85
N ASN A 174 6.15 -0.10 -10.21
CA ASN A 174 7.28 -1.01 -9.96
C ASN A 174 7.39 -2.18 -10.96
N TRP A 175 6.43 -2.33 -11.88
CA TRP A 175 6.42 -3.43 -12.87
C TRP A 175 6.77 -2.98 -14.30
N GLY A 176 7.11 -1.69 -14.50
CA GLY A 176 7.44 -1.13 -15.81
C GLY A 176 8.90 -1.23 -16.24
N LEU A 177 9.78 -1.78 -15.40
CA LEU A 177 11.24 -1.76 -15.63
C LEU A 177 11.87 -3.14 -15.85
N PHE A 178 11.08 -4.22 -15.95
CA PHE A 178 11.62 -5.59 -16.05
C PHE A 178 11.34 -6.31 -17.38
N LEU A 179 10.77 -5.64 -18.40
CA LEU A 179 10.45 -6.27 -19.70
C LEU A 179 11.11 -5.60 -20.92
N ILE A 180 12.30 -5.02 -20.75
CA ILE A 180 13.13 -4.58 -21.88
C ILE A 180 14.58 -4.99 -21.62
N ARG A 181 14.86 -6.29 -21.51
CA ARG A 181 16.24 -6.80 -21.56
C ARG A 181 16.34 -8.29 -21.92
N ASP A 182 15.62 -8.74 -22.94
CA ASP A 182 15.84 -10.06 -23.56
C ASP A 182 15.44 -10.04 -25.04
N ASN A 183 16.05 -9.15 -25.82
CA ASN A 183 16.12 -9.23 -27.27
C ASN A 183 17.27 -8.33 -27.73
N TYR A 184 18.49 -8.86 -27.69
CA TYR A 184 19.60 -8.64 -28.63
C TYR A 184 20.78 -9.52 -28.20
#